data_AF-A0A7S1Z3R2-F1
#
_entry.id   AF-A0A7S1Z3R2-F1
#
_cell.length_a   1.000
_cell.length_b   1.000
_cell.length_c   1.000
_cell.angle_alpha   90.00
_cell.angle_beta   90.00
_cell.angle_gamma   90.00
#
_symmetry.space_group_name_H-M   'P 1'
#
loop_
_entity.id
_entity.type
_entity.pdbx_description
1 polymer ?
#
loop_
_entity_poly.entity_id
_entity_poly.type
_entity_poly.pdbx_seq_one_letter_code
_entity_poly.pdbx_strand_id
1 'polypeptide(L)'
;GDGWGIGSTTTARRPMTNEITTNTVGTTNQNASLDIGNAEDLSASMKIMLKTISPITPSPLSGWIGSTLQCCSCRHIRPIQNAPFLDIPIVPTSICTSPGSMAPQSVVCTVAQCLRDFTCVERVQDVECRSCTIKAELNSLEDEMLMLRGAVENVESRQLRKKKKKHGGYLVVSLDDKDEDEDENAKELRADLRRIEARYNFLSNLDPDGEDYEQIAKKEEIGTFGDEEILGSLAEGGNSEMNGSSAIGGRKQKRAFRGDANKCLLLTRLPSILCLHVQRRYYDPLTNRMAKTAQHVDFPEVLDLSMYCAYGGGGMGRTSSSWAGSTNGRGRMDQKPNPILYRLMSVIEHRGNAFSGHYHTYRRVLKSKEEVRYGRKNDWVLVSDQSVKYLSWGEVRRCQAYMLFYEAI
;
A
#
# COMPACT_ATOMS: atom_id res chain seq x y z
N GLY A 1 -24.05 -31.10 41.71
CA GLY A 1 -22.77 -31.29 42.39
C GLY A 1 -22.40 -32.72 42.21
N ASP A 2 -21.20 -32.99 41.71
CA ASP A 2 -20.50 -34.25 41.90
C ASP A 2 -19.02 -33.90 41.76
N GLY A 3 -18.37 -33.82 42.91
CA GLY A 3 -16.94 -33.59 43.03
C GLY A 3 -16.26 -34.90 43.41
N TRP A 4 -15.16 -35.21 42.74
CA TRP A 4 -14.12 -36.10 43.23
C TRP A 4 -12.76 -35.56 42.75
N GLY A 5 -11.93 -35.10 43.69
CA GLY A 5 -10.47 -35.16 43.56
C GLY A 5 -10.00 -36.55 44.03
N ILE A 6 -8.72 -36.93 44.05
CA ILE A 6 -7.41 -36.33 43.78
C ILE A 6 -6.51 -37.54 43.44
N GLY A 7 -5.51 -37.39 42.55
CA GLY A 7 -4.45 -38.38 42.37
C GLY A 7 -3.29 -37.83 41.55
N SER A 8 -2.25 -37.38 42.24
CA SER A 8 -1.00 -36.80 41.73
C SER A 8 -0.01 -37.86 41.22
N THR A 9 0.71 -37.61 40.11
CA THR A 9 2.17 -37.42 40.09
C THR A 9 2.76 -37.19 38.69
N THR A 10 3.78 -36.35 38.70
CA THR A 10 4.69 -35.76 37.71
C THR A 10 5.37 -36.72 36.73
N THR A 11 5.50 -36.36 35.44
CA THR A 11 6.82 -36.31 34.73
C THR A 11 6.74 -35.57 33.38
N ALA A 12 7.72 -34.70 33.14
CA ALA A 12 7.95 -33.99 31.87
C ALA A 12 8.50 -34.90 30.76
N ARG A 13 8.17 -34.63 29.48
CA ARG A 13 9.04 -34.92 28.31
C ARG A 13 8.58 -34.20 27.03
N ARG A 14 9.60 -33.89 26.22
CA ARG A 14 9.72 -33.07 24.99
C ARG A 14 8.91 -33.58 23.77
N PRO A 15 8.73 -32.74 22.72
CA PRO A 15 8.00 -33.11 21.52
C PRO A 15 8.85 -33.96 20.57
N MET A 16 8.24 -34.99 19.96
CA MET A 16 8.79 -35.72 18.82
C MET A 16 7.87 -35.56 17.61
N THR A 17 8.54 -35.30 16.49
CA THR A 17 8.09 -35.23 15.10
C THR A 17 7.29 -36.46 14.68
N ASN A 18 6.27 -36.28 13.84
CA ASN A 18 5.79 -37.34 12.96
C ASN A 18 5.56 -36.81 11.54
N GLU A 19 6.31 -37.44 10.65
CA GLU A 19 6.21 -37.40 9.19
C GLU A 19 4.82 -37.84 8.75
N ILE A 20 4.24 -37.14 7.77
CA ILE A 20 3.01 -37.56 7.11
C ILE A 20 3.37 -38.03 5.70
N THR A 21 3.19 -39.33 5.53
CA THR A 21 3.27 -40.11 4.31
C THR A 21 2.28 -39.63 3.26
N THR A 22 2.78 -39.52 2.02
CA THR A 22 2.02 -39.17 0.82
C THR A 22 1.16 -40.36 0.38
N ASN A 23 -0.17 -40.19 0.40
CA ASN A 23 -1.09 -41.05 -0.35
C ASN A 23 -1.79 -40.23 -1.44
N THR A 24 -1.40 -40.48 -2.67
CA THR A 24 -2.01 -40.04 -3.91
C THR A 24 -3.35 -40.76 -4.11
N VAL A 25 -4.45 -40.03 -3.99
CA VAL A 25 -5.76 -40.45 -4.51
C VAL A 25 -6.13 -39.49 -5.63
N GLY A 26 -6.18 -40.02 -6.85
CA GLY A 26 -6.62 -39.30 -8.03
C GLY A 26 -8.09 -38.90 -7.91
N THR A 27 -8.35 -37.61 -8.01
CA THR A 27 -9.70 -37.08 -8.22
C THR A 27 -9.78 -36.48 -9.61
N THR A 28 -10.75 -37.00 -10.35
CA THR A 28 -11.10 -36.65 -11.72
C THR A 28 -11.50 -35.18 -11.83
N ASN A 29 -10.86 -34.50 -12.78
CA ASN A 29 -11.09 -33.11 -13.14
C ASN A 29 -12.47 -32.98 -13.81
N GLN A 30 -13.50 -32.59 -13.05
CA GLN A 30 -14.74 -32.09 -13.65
C GLN A 30 -14.60 -30.59 -13.88
N ASN A 31 -14.08 -30.25 -15.07
CA ASN A 31 -14.12 -28.90 -15.60
C ASN A 31 -15.59 -28.45 -15.71
N ALA A 32 -16.02 -27.53 -14.85
CA ALA A 32 -17.20 -26.73 -15.10
C ALA A 32 -16.88 -25.81 -16.29
N SER A 33 -17.27 -26.24 -17.49
CA SER A 33 -17.15 -25.46 -18.71
C SER A 33 -18.12 -24.28 -18.64
N LEU A 34 -17.61 -23.10 -18.30
CA LEU A 34 -18.29 -21.84 -18.56
C LEU A 34 -18.27 -21.63 -20.09
N ASP A 35 -19.42 -21.70 -20.74
CA ASP A 35 -19.61 -21.38 -22.16
C ASP A 35 -19.41 -19.87 -22.34
N ILE A 36 -18.16 -19.44 -22.44
CA ILE A 36 -17.78 -18.05 -22.71
C ILE A 36 -17.63 -17.92 -24.23
N GLY A 37 -18.43 -17.04 -24.84
CA GLY A 37 -18.30 -16.68 -26.26
C GLY A 37 -16.89 -16.22 -26.62
N ASN A 38 -16.55 -16.30 -27.92
CA ASN A 38 -15.23 -16.08 -28.51
C ASN A 38 -14.24 -15.26 -27.66
N ALA A 39 -13.18 -15.91 -27.16
CA ALA A 39 -12.18 -15.32 -26.27
C ALA A 39 -11.42 -14.11 -26.86
N GLU A 40 -11.61 -13.79 -28.13
CA GLU A 40 -11.00 -12.65 -28.82
C GLU A 40 -11.56 -11.30 -28.38
N ASP A 41 -12.81 -11.24 -27.90
CA ASP A 41 -13.48 -9.98 -27.49
C ASP A 41 -13.18 -9.54 -26.03
N LEU A 42 -12.50 -10.39 -25.25
CA LEU A 42 -12.18 -10.09 -23.86
C LEU A 42 -11.11 -9.00 -23.74
N SER A 43 -11.27 -8.10 -22.75
CA SER A 43 -10.25 -7.10 -22.40
C SER A 43 -8.91 -7.78 -22.05
N ALA A 44 -7.79 -7.08 -22.25
CA ALA A 44 -6.47 -7.61 -21.89
C ALA A 44 -6.41 -8.05 -20.42
N SER A 45 -7.06 -7.29 -19.53
CA SER A 45 -7.23 -7.63 -18.12
C SER A 45 -8.01 -8.94 -17.93
N MET A 46 -9.12 -9.16 -18.65
CA MET A 46 -9.89 -10.41 -18.60
C MET A 46 -9.12 -11.62 -19.12
N LYS A 47 -8.37 -11.46 -20.22
CA LYS A 47 -7.50 -12.51 -20.75
C LYS A 47 -6.40 -12.89 -19.77
N ILE A 48 -5.82 -11.91 -19.06
CA ILE A 48 -4.84 -12.15 -18.00
C ILE A 48 -5.51 -12.87 -16.82
N MET A 49 -6.69 -12.42 -16.37
CA MET A 49 -7.44 -13.02 -15.25
C MET A 49 -7.72 -14.51 -15.47
N LEU A 50 -8.26 -14.89 -16.63
CA LEU A 50 -8.61 -16.28 -16.95
C LEU A 50 -7.37 -17.17 -17.07
N LYS A 51 -6.25 -16.64 -17.57
CA LYS A 51 -4.97 -17.35 -17.65
C LYS A 51 -4.25 -17.49 -16.31
N THR A 52 -4.58 -16.67 -15.32
CA THR A 52 -3.96 -16.68 -13.98
C THR A 52 -4.83 -17.33 -12.90
N ILE A 53 -5.88 -18.08 -13.26
CA ILE A 53 -6.48 -19.09 -12.37
C ILE A 53 -5.44 -20.20 -12.20
N SER A 54 -4.51 -19.95 -11.28
CA SER A 54 -3.33 -20.74 -10.94
C SER A 54 -3.32 -20.90 -9.41
N PRO A 55 -2.52 -21.79 -8.81
CA PRO A 55 -2.31 -21.87 -7.35
C PRO A 55 -2.04 -20.53 -6.63
N ILE A 56 -1.74 -19.45 -7.35
CA ILE A 56 -1.54 -18.08 -6.85
C ILE A 56 -2.85 -17.33 -6.54
N THR A 57 -3.99 -17.68 -7.18
CA THR A 57 -5.32 -17.13 -6.85
C THR A 57 -6.31 -18.25 -6.60
N PRO A 58 -6.42 -18.73 -5.34
CA PRO A 58 -7.15 -19.96 -5.02
C PRO A 58 -8.68 -19.82 -5.12
N SER A 59 -9.20 -18.61 -5.32
CA SER A 59 -10.63 -18.31 -5.29
C SER A 59 -11.04 -17.41 -6.46
N PRO A 60 -12.24 -17.62 -7.05
CA PRO A 60 -12.79 -16.73 -8.07
C PRO A 60 -13.09 -15.31 -7.55
N LEU A 61 -13.10 -15.11 -6.23
CA LEU A 61 -13.19 -13.81 -5.55
C LEU A 61 -11.85 -13.09 -5.45
N SER A 62 -10.74 -13.75 -5.75
CA SER A 62 -9.40 -13.21 -5.56
C SER A 62 -9.06 -12.16 -6.62
N GLY A 63 -8.87 -10.92 -6.18
CA GLY A 63 -8.35 -9.81 -6.97
C GLY A 63 -7.07 -9.25 -6.36
N TRP A 64 -6.49 -8.24 -7.02
CA TRP A 64 -5.34 -7.48 -6.51
C TRP A 64 -5.65 -5.98 -6.51
N ILE A 65 -5.33 -5.35 -5.38
CA ILE A 65 -5.38 -3.92 -5.20
C ILE A 65 -3.95 -3.38 -5.15
N GLY A 66 -3.68 -2.36 -5.96
CA GLY A 66 -2.42 -1.63 -5.95
C GLY A 66 -2.54 -0.40 -5.05
N SER A 67 -1.58 -0.21 -4.15
CA SER A 67 -1.40 1.03 -3.40
C SER A 67 -0.22 1.79 -3.97
N THR A 68 -0.46 3.04 -4.36
CA THR A 68 0.59 3.96 -4.83
C THR A 68 0.75 5.13 -3.88
N LEU A 69 1.98 5.64 -3.74
CA LEU A 69 2.33 6.69 -2.80
C LEU A 69 3.30 7.68 -3.45
N GLN A 70 2.96 8.97 -3.41
CA GLN A 70 3.80 10.05 -3.92
C GLN A 70 4.09 11.07 -2.82
N CYS A 71 5.36 11.36 -2.58
CA CYS A 71 5.76 12.40 -1.63
C CYS A 71 5.32 13.79 -2.12
N CYS A 72 4.71 14.59 -1.25
CA CYS A 72 4.31 15.96 -1.57
C CYS A 72 5.52 16.91 -1.69
N SER A 73 6.62 16.63 -0.99
CA SER A 73 7.82 17.48 -0.97
C SER A 73 8.69 17.26 -2.21
N CYS A 74 9.09 16.02 -2.51
CA CYS A 74 10.02 15.74 -3.60
C CYS A 74 9.37 15.13 -4.86
N ARG A 75 8.06 14.87 -4.84
CA ARG A 75 7.28 14.25 -5.93
C ARG A 75 7.71 12.83 -6.33
N HIS A 76 8.64 12.22 -5.58
CA HIS A 76 9.03 10.82 -5.73
C HIS A 76 7.83 9.89 -5.56
N ILE A 77 7.68 8.93 -6.47
CA ILE A 77 6.58 7.97 -6.50
C ILE A 77 7.17 6.61 -6.17
N ARG A 78 6.67 5.97 -5.11
CA ARG A 78 7.09 4.62 -4.76
C ARG A 78 6.50 3.58 -5.72
N PRO A 79 7.17 2.43 -5.92
CA PRO A 79 6.61 1.30 -6.63
C PRO A 79 5.23 0.90 -6.10
N ILE A 80 4.35 0.47 -7.00
CA ILE A 80 3.00 0.04 -6.63
C ILE A 80 3.10 -1.22 -5.77
N GLN A 81 2.59 -1.15 -4.56
CA GLN A 81 2.48 -2.30 -3.67
C GLN A 81 1.15 -3.01 -3.91
N ASN A 82 1.19 -4.23 -4.44
CA ASN A 82 0.01 -5.03 -4.69
C ASN A 82 -0.32 -5.90 -3.47
N ALA A 83 -1.59 -5.89 -3.06
CA ALA A 83 -2.13 -6.78 -2.03
C ALA A 83 -3.32 -7.57 -2.61
N PRO A 84 -3.50 -8.85 -2.24
CA PRO A 84 -4.68 -9.60 -2.63
C PRO A 84 -5.92 -9.11 -1.86
N PHE A 85 -7.09 -9.20 -2.47
CA PHE A 85 -8.38 -8.98 -1.82
C PHE A 85 -9.40 -10.05 -2.21
N LEU A 86 -10.44 -10.22 -1.39
CA LEU A 86 -11.60 -11.08 -1.66
C LEU A 86 -12.90 -10.27 -1.82
N ASP A 87 -12.95 -9.10 -1.19
CA ASP A 87 -14.02 -8.13 -1.30
C ASP A 87 -13.48 -6.70 -1.30
N ILE A 88 -14.26 -5.77 -1.85
CA ILE A 88 -13.98 -4.34 -1.79
C ILE A 88 -14.93 -3.71 -0.76
N PRO A 89 -14.41 -3.18 0.36
CA PRO A 89 -15.22 -2.46 1.30
C PRO A 89 -15.62 -1.11 0.72
N ILE A 90 -16.93 -0.84 0.71
CA ILE A 90 -17.50 0.45 0.30
C ILE A 90 -18.21 1.11 1.48
N VAL A 91 -17.91 2.39 1.70
CA VAL A 91 -18.48 3.19 2.79
C VAL A 91 -19.55 4.13 2.22
N PRO A 92 -20.78 4.12 2.75
CA PRO A 92 -21.80 5.10 2.39
C PRO A 92 -21.44 6.49 2.94
N THR A 93 -20.87 7.36 2.11
CA THR A 93 -20.23 8.61 2.55
C THR A 93 -21.18 9.80 2.75
N SER A 94 -22.47 9.73 2.38
CA SER A 94 -23.37 10.91 2.49
C SER A 94 -23.72 11.32 3.94
N ILE A 95 -23.09 10.69 4.94
CA ILE A 95 -23.25 11.00 6.37
C ILE A 95 -22.27 12.12 6.82
N CYS A 96 -21.27 12.48 6.00
CA CYS A 96 -20.27 13.49 6.35
C CYS A 96 -20.37 14.80 5.55
N THR A 97 -21.58 15.31 5.31
CA THR A 97 -21.73 16.76 5.13
C THR A 97 -21.51 17.43 6.49
N SER A 98 -20.42 18.18 6.62
CA SER A 98 -20.12 19.03 7.75
C SER A 98 -21.36 19.85 8.19
N PRO A 99 -21.58 20.02 9.51
CA PRO A 99 -22.67 20.84 10.01
C PRO A 99 -22.42 22.29 9.60
N GLY A 100 -23.05 22.72 8.50
CA GLY A 100 -22.87 24.06 7.93
C GLY A 100 -23.11 24.15 6.41
N SER A 101 -23.11 23.03 5.69
CA SER A 101 -23.43 23.06 4.25
C SER A 101 -24.94 22.96 4.02
N MET A 102 -25.56 24.06 3.59
CA MET A 102 -26.92 24.13 3.06
C MET A 102 -27.00 23.43 1.69
N ALA A 103 -26.73 22.12 1.64
CA ALA A 103 -26.87 21.34 0.41
C ALA A 103 -28.28 20.72 0.34
N PRO A 104 -28.92 20.67 -0.86
CA PRO A 104 -30.30 20.23 -1.01
C PRO A 104 -30.51 18.77 -0.61
N GLN A 105 -31.69 18.47 -0.11
CA GLN A 105 -32.19 17.12 0.15
C GLN A 105 -32.01 16.20 -1.07
N SER A 106 -31.65 14.93 -0.81
CA SER A 106 -31.43 13.83 -1.77
C SER A 106 -30.00 13.69 -2.37
N VAL A 107 -28.98 13.58 -1.52
CA VAL A 107 -27.71 12.98 -1.96
C VAL A 107 -27.92 11.47 -2.10
N VAL A 108 -28.13 11.00 -3.32
CA VAL A 108 -28.23 9.56 -3.61
C VAL A 108 -26.82 8.95 -3.47
N CYS A 109 -26.66 8.01 -2.54
CA CYS A 109 -25.43 7.23 -2.44
C CYS A 109 -25.49 6.10 -3.46
N THR A 110 -24.51 6.03 -4.36
CA THR A 110 -24.44 5.00 -5.41
C THR A 110 -23.18 4.16 -5.22
N VAL A 111 -23.20 2.90 -5.66
CA VAL A 111 -21.98 2.05 -5.71
C VAL A 111 -20.86 2.74 -6.50
N ALA A 112 -21.20 3.41 -7.59
CA ALA A 112 -20.22 4.14 -8.40
C ALA A 112 -19.55 5.29 -7.62
N GLN A 113 -20.29 6.00 -6.76
CA GLN A 113 -19.71 7.02 -5.87
C GLN A 113 -18.79 6.39 -4.83
N CYS A 114 -19.23 5.31 -4.15
CA CYS A 114 -18.39 4.67 -3.15
C CYS A 114 -17.11 4.07 -3.75
N LEU A 115 -17.17 3.51 -4.96
CA LEU A 115 -15.97 3.03 -5.67
C LEU A 115 -15.05 4.19 -6.07
N ARG A 116 -15.60 5.35 -6.45
CA ARG A 116 -14.80 6.56 -6.70
C ARG A 116 -14.09 7.01 -5.44
N ASP A 117 -14.78 7.06 -4.31
CA ASP A 117 -14.21 7.42 -3.01
C ASP A 117 -13.12 6.42 -2.60
N PHE A 118 -13.37 5.12 -2.81
CA PHE A 118 -12.40 4.05 -2.52
C PHE A 118 -11.09 4.19 -3.32
N THR A 119 -11.17 4.60 -4.59
CA THR A 119 -9.99 4.79 -5.45
C THR A 119 -9.49 6.23 -5.50
N CYS A 120 -10.09 7.16 -4.75
CA CYS A 120 -9.70 8.56 -4.81
C CYS A 120 -8.27 8.76 -4.28
N VAL A 121 -7.66 9.88 -4.67
CA VAL A 121 -6.39 10.30 -4.09
C VAL A 121 -6.68 10.90 -2.72
N GLU A 122 -6.10 10.33 -1.69
CA GLU A 122 -6.14 10.84 -0.33
C GLU A 122 -4.76 11.41 0.06
N ARG A 123 -4.74 12.35 1.01
CA ARG A 123 -3.51 12.88 1.59
C ARG A 123 -3.24 12.17 2.90
N VAL A 124 -2.06 11.58 3.02
CA VAL A 124 -1.57 10.90 4.22
C VAL A 124 -0.43 11.74 4.80
N GLN A 125 -0.47 11.96 6.10
CA GLN A 125 0.54 12.74 6.83
C GLN A 125 1.60 11.81 7.43
N ASP A 126 2.74 12.40 7.78
CA ASP A 126 3.80 11.72 8.54
C ASP A 126 4.35 10.45 7.87
N VAL A 127 4.45 10.48 6.54
CA VAL A 127 4.99 9.40 5.71
C VAL A 127 6.49 9.58 5.54
N GLU A 128 7.25 8.53 5.82
CA GLU A 128 8.69 8.51 5.56
C GLU A 128 8.98 8.65 4.06
N CYS A 129 9.99 9.42 3.68
CA CYS A 129 10.37 9.56 2.28
C CYS A 129 11.87 9.34 2.11
N ARG A 130 12.24 8.14 1.65
CA ARG A 130 13.64 7.74 1.39
C ARG A 130 14.34 8.72 0.45
N SER A 131 13.67 9.18 -0.62
CA SER A 131 14.20 10.18 -1.55
C SER A 131 14.49 11.53 -0.86
N CYS A 132 13.60 12.03 -0.01
CA CYS A 132 13.86 13.25 0.76
C CYS A 132 15.00 13.06 1.76
N THR A 133 15.06 11.90 2.41
CA THR A 133 16.13 11.59 3.37
C THR A 133 17.49 11.57 2.69
N ILE A 134 17.61 10.90 1.53
CA ILE A 134 18.84 10.87 0.74
C ILE A 134 19.23 12.28 0.29
N LYS A 135 18.28 13.08 -0.22
CA LYS A 135 18.55 14.47 -0.64
C LYS A 135 19.01 15.35 0.52
N ALA A 136 18.40 15.21 1.69
CA ALA A 136 18.81 15.94 2.88
C ALA A 136 20.24 15.55 3.30
N GLU A 137 20.59 14.27 3.19
CA GLU A 137 21.94 13.81 3.50
C GLU A 137 22.96 14.29 2.47
N LEU A 138 22.64 14.24 1.18
CA LEU A 138 23.51 14.77 0.12
C LEU A 138 23.83 16.24 0.32
N ASN A 139 22.82 17.07 0.64
CA ASN A 139 23.04 18.49 0.93
C ASN A 139 23.96 18.68 2.16
N SER A 140 23.76 17.89 3.22
CA SER A 140 24.60 17.94 4.42
C SER A 140 26.04 17.54 4.13
N LEU A 141 26.26 16.52 3.29
CA LEU A 141 27.60 16.08 2.89
C LEU A 141 28.28 17.11 1.99
N GLU A 142 27.53 17.77 1.10
CA GLU A 142 28.04 18.85 0.25
C GLU A 142 28.55 20.04 1.08
N ASP A 143 27.80 20.46 2.10
CA ASP A 143 28.23 21.50 3.05
C ASP A 143 29.48 21.08 3.82
N GLU A 144 29.56 19.81 4.26
CA GLU A 144 30.71 19.27 4.99
C GLU A 144 31.96 19.19 4.11
N MET A 145 31.81 18.77 2.85
CA MET A 145 32.89 18.77 1.85
C MET A 145 33.41 20.18 1.61
N LEU A 146 32.53 21.18 1.51
CA LEU A 146 32.94 22.57 1.31
C LEU A 146 33.77 23.09 2.49
N MET A 147 33.36 22.78 3.73
CA MET A 147 34.11 23.16 4.93
C MET A 147 35.48 22.47 5.01
N LEU A 148 35.55 21.17 4.73
CA LEU A 148 36.80 20.41 4.77
C LEU A 148 37.78 20.85 3.69
N ARG A 149 37.32 21.12 2.46
CA ARG A 149 38.17 21.68 1.40
C ARG A 149 38.81 23.00 1.85
N GLY A 150 38.01 23.91 2.41
CA GLY A 150 38.53 25.17 2.95
C GLY A 150 39.50 24.99 4.13
N ALA A 151 39.28 23.98 4.98
CA ALA A 151 40.20 23.64 6.06
C ALA A 151 41.55 23.13 5.53
N VAL A 152 41.52 22.21 4.54
CA VAL A 152 42.72 21.68 3.88
C VAL A 152 43.52 22.81 3.22
N GLU A 153 42.87 23.68 2.43
CA GLU A 153 43.54 24.82 1.79
C GLU A 153 44.19 25.78 2.79
N ASN A 154 43.53 26.01 3.93
CA ASN A 154 44.06 26.85 5.00
C ASN A 154 45.30 26.25 5.66
N VAL A 155 45.31 24.95 5.94
CA VAL A 155 46.46 24.25 6.50
C VAL A 155 47.63 24.25 5.51
N GLU A 156 47.37 23.94 4.24
CA GLU A 156 48.39 23.96 3.18
C GLU A 156 48.99 25.36 2.97
N SER A 157 48.15 26.40 2.99
CA SER A 157 48.60 27.80 2.89
C SER A 157 49.49 28.22 4.07
N ARG A 158 49.20 27.74 5.29
CA ARG A 158 50.03 27.97 6.48
C ARG A 158 51.38 27.26 6.37
N GLN A 159 51.39 26.00 5.93
CA GLN A 159 52.62 25.24 5.73
C GLN A 159 53.53 25.89 4.66
N LEU A 160 52.96 26.36 3.54
CA LEU A 160 53.70 27.08 2.50
C LEU A 160 54.35 28.37 3.02
N ARG A 161 53.62 29.14 3.84
CA ARG A 161 54.14 30.37 4.49
C ARG A 161 55.30 30.06 5.45
N LYS A 162 55.21 28.97 6.22
CA LYS A 162 56.30 28.52 7.13
C LYS A 162 57.53 28.05 6.35
N LYS A 163 57.35 27.25 5.28
CA LYS A 163 58.44 26.80 4.40
C LYS A 163 59.20 27.98 3.75
N LYS A 164 58.49 29.02 3.29
CA LYS A 164 59.11 30.25 2.75
C LYS A 164 59.91 31.03 3.79
N LYS A 165 59.44 31.10 5.05
CA LYS A 165 60.20 31.74 6.14
C LYS A 165 61.49 30.99 6.49
N LYS A 166 61.51 29.66 6.42
CA LYS A 166 62.71 28.84 6.67
C LYS A 166 63.81 29.01 5.61
N HIS A 167 63.48 29.37 4.37
CA HIS A 167 64.45 29.54 3.27
C HIS A 167 65.04 30.96 3.15
N GLY A 168 64.43 31.98 3.77
CA GLY A 168 64.81 33.39 3.59
C GLY A 168 65.67 34.02 4.70
N GLY A 169 66.00 33.27 5.75
CA GLY A 169 66.80 33.75 6.88
C GLY A 169 67.69 32.62 7.42
N TYR A 170 68.92 32.97 7.77
CA TYR A 170 69.99 32.12 8.30
C TYR A 170 69.51 30.86 9.05
N LEU A 171 69.98 29.69 8.57
CA LEU A 171 69.58 28.36 9.00
C LEU A 171 69.80 28.14 10.51
N VAL A 172 68.70 28.04 11.27
CA VAL A 172 68.66 27.34 12.57
C VAL A 172 67.71 26.16 12.40
N VAL A 173 68.28 24.97 12.28
CA VAL A 173 67.52 23.71 12.23
C VAL A 173 67.15 23.34 13.66
N SER A 174 65.96 23.72 14.08
CA SER A 174 65.20 22.96 15.07
C SER A 174 64.20 22.13 14.29
N LEU A 175 64.37 20.81 14.31
CA LEU A 175 63.32 19.85 13.95
C LEU A 175 62.33 19.88 15.11
N ASP A 176 61.41 20.84 15.09
CA ASP A 176 60.37 20.94 16.10
C ASP A 176 59.25 19.94 15.75
N ASP A 177 58.85 19.09 16.70
CA ASP A 177 57.75 18.10 16.61
C ASP A 177 56.46 18.69 15.98
N LYS A 178 56.28 20.01 16.10
CA LYS A 178 55.15 20.78 15.57
C LYS A 178 54.99 20.73 14.04
N ASP A 179 56.06 20.48 13.29
CA ASP A 179 55.96 20.38 11.82
C ASP A 179 55.45 18.99 11.37
N GLU A 180 55.68 17.93 12.18
CA GLU A 180 55.13 16.59 11.93
C GLU A 180 53.63 16.54 12.27
N ASP A 181 53.23 17.16 13.39
CA ASP A 181 51.83 17.27 13.81
C ASP A 181 50.95 18.00 12.78
N GLU A 182 51.48 19.05 12.13
CA GLU A 182 50.74 19.79 11.10
C GLU A 182 50.59 19.02 9.78
N ASP A 183 51.54 18.12 9.46
CA ASP A 183 51.45 17.25 8.29
C ASP A 183 50.48 16.10 8.52
N GLU A 184 50.47 15.52 9.73
CA GLU A 184 49.48 14.52 10.13
C GLU A 184 48.05 15.07 10.16
N ASN A 185 47.84 16.27 10.71
CA ASN A 185 46.53 16.92 10.67
C ASN A 185 46.05 17.17 9.22
N ALA A 186 46.95 17.57 8.32
CA ALA A 186 46.61 17.74 6.91
C ALA A 186 46.30 16.40 6.21
N LYS A 187 46.94 15.29 6.61
CA LYS A 187 46.65 13.94 6.10
C LYS A 187 45.29 13.46 6.59
N GLU A 188 44.97 13.69 7.87
CA GLU A 188 43.68 13.32 8.47
C GLU A 188 42.52 14.05 7.79
N LEU A 189 42.60 15.38 7.63
CA LEU A 189 41.58 16.16 6.93
C LEU A 189 41.36 15.69 5.47
N ARG A 190 42.42 15.30 4.76
CA ARG A 190 42.30 14.73 3.41
C ARG A 190 41.69 13.32 3.41
N ALA A 191 41.96 12.52 4.45
CA ALA A 191 41.34 11.22 4.60
C ALA A 191 39.84 11.36 4.88
N ASP A 192 39.43 12.29 5.73
CA ASP A 192 38.03 12.61 6.01
C ASP A 192 37.30 13.12 4.76
N LEU A 193 37.92 14.04 4.02
CA LEU A 193 37.36 14.53 2.77
C LEU A 193 37.10 13.39 1.77
N ARG A 194 38.04 12.43 1.65
CA ARG A 194 37.86 11.24 0.80
C ARG A 194 36.73 10.33 1.29
N ARG A 195 36.57 10.14 2.60
CA ARG A 195 35.47 9.34 3.17
C ARG A 195 34.11 9.96 2.85
N ILE A 196 33.99 11.28 3.00
CA ILE A 196 32.76 12.02 2.74
C ILE A 196 32.45 12.06 1.23
N GLU A 197 33.46 12.28 0.38
CA GLU A 197 33.32 12.17 -1.08
C GLU A 197 32.83 10.78 -1.51
N ALA A 198 33.38 9.71 -0.93
CA ALA A 198 32.93 8.35 -1.22
C ALA A 198 31.47 8.14 -0.82
N ARG A 199 31.07 8.62 0.36
CA ARG A 199 29.69 8.54 0.84
C ARG A 199 28.71 9.35 -0.02
N TYR A 200 29.10 10.55 -0.44
CA TYR A 200 28.32 11.38 -1.36
C TYR A 200 28.12 10.68 -2.71
N ASN A 201 29.19 10.15 -3.30
CA ASN A 201 29.14 9.42 -4.56
C ASN A 201 28.27 8.15 -4.47
N PHE A 202 28.29 7.47 -3.33
CA PHE A 202 27.43 6.33 -3.10
C PHE A 202 25.94 6.73 -3.03
N LEU A 203 25.60 7.70 -2.17
CA LEU A 203 24.21 8.13 -1.97
C LEU A 203 23.58 8.80 -3.20
N SER A 204 24.38 9.51 -4.00
CA SER A 204 23.90 10.17 -5.23
C SER A 204 23.49 9.19 -6.32
N ASN A 205 23.99 7.96 -6.28
CA ASN A 205 23.66 6.89 -7.23
C ASN A 205 22.68 5.85 -6.65
N LEU A 206 22.24 6.01 -5.39
CA LEU A 206 21.36 5.07 -4.73
C LEU A 206 19.92 5.21 -5.20
N ASP A 207 19.31 4.11 -5.64
CA ASP A 207 17.86 4.06 -5.88
C ASP A 207 17.12 4.05 -4.52
N PRO A 208 16.29 5.07 -4.21
CA PRO A 208 15.53 5.11 -2.96
C PRO A 208 14.58 3.92 -2.75
N ASP A 209 14.14 3.27 -3.83
CA ASP A 209 13.23 2.12 -3.77
C ASP A 209 13.91 0.79 -4.10
N GLY A 210 15.23 0.80 -4.34
CA GLY A 210 16.02 -0.40 -4.62
C GLY A 210 16.27 -1.26 -3.39
N GLU A 211 16.60 -2.53 -3.62
CA GLU A 211 16.94 -3.49 -2.56
C GLU A 211 18.19 -3.05 -1.75
N ASP A 212 19.10 -2.33 -2.39
CA ASP A 212 20.33 -1.83 -1.77
C ASP A 212 20.04 -0.86 -0.62
N TYR A 213 19.02 0.01 -0.74
CA TYR A 213 18.57 0.87 0.37
C TYR A 213 18.11 0.05 1.58
N GLU A 214 17.44 -1.07 1.32
CA GLU A 214 16.88 -1.90 2.37
C GLU A 214 17.95 -2.74 3.09
N GLN A 215 19.00 -3.15 2.38
CA GLN A 215 20.16 -3.81 2.98
C GLN A 215 21.00 -2.85 3.83
N ILE A 216 21.09 -1.59 3.42
CA ILE A 216 21.73 -0.52 4.19
C ILE A 216 20.99 -0.30 5.52
N ALA A 217 19.67 -0.13 5.46
CA ALA A 217 18.85 0.06 6.65
C ALA A 217 18.99 -1.14 7.63
N LYS A 218 19.00 -2.37 7.12
CA LYS A 218 19.13 -3.60 7.93
C LYS A 218 20.53 -3.83 8.52
N LYS A 219 21.59 -3.37 7.87
CA LYS A 219 22.96 -3.50 8.38
C LYS A 219 23.24 -2.57 9.57
N GLU A 220 22.49 -1.48 9.71
CA GLU A 220 22.59 -0.58 10.87
C GLU A 220 21.95 -1.17 12.15
N GLU A 221 20.96 -2.07 12.04
CA GLU A 221 20.25 -2.67 13.19
C GLU A 221 21.06 -3.76 13.94
N ILE A 222 22.08 -4.37 13.32
CA ILE A 222 22.76 -5.56 13.86
C ILE A 222 24.02 -5.24 14.69
N GLY A 223 24.50 -3.99 14.70
CA GLY A 223 25.55 -3.54 15.63
C GLY A 223 26.86 -4.35 15.61
N THR A 224 27.21 -4.99 14.49
CA THR A 224 28.46 -5.76 14.35
C THR A 224 29.54 -4.96 13.61
N PHE A 225 30.64 -4.73 14.33
CA PHE A 225 31.86 -4.00 13.97
C PHE A 225 32.66 -4.60 12.79
N GLY A 226 33.36 -3.73 12.06
CA GLY A 226 34.50 -4.05 11.18
C GLY A 226 34.74 -2.97 10.12
N ASP A 227 35.66 -2.05 10.40
CA ASP A 227 36.41 -1.18 9.47
C ASP A 227 35.84 -0.98 8.04
N GLU A 228 34.69 -0.30 7.91
CA GLU A 228 34.30 0.52 6.74
C GLU A 228 33.12 1.41 7.16
N GLU A 229 33.46 2.57 7.72
CA GLU A 229 32.53 3.59 8.22
C GLU A 229 31.97 4.43 7.05
N ILE A 230 31.15 3.84 6.17
CA ILE A 230 30.56 4.56 5.02
C ILE A 230 29.04 4.78 5.17
N LEU A 231 28.33 4.00 5.99
CA LEU A 231 26.91 4.24 6.25
C LEU A 231 26.56 4.04 7.72
N GLY A 232 26.45 5.17 8.42
CA GLY A 232 25.68 5.27 9.64
C GLY A 232 24.79 6.50 9.54
N SER A 233 23.48 6.33 9.33
CA SER A 233 22.37 7.14 9.87
C SER A 233 21.09 7.05 9.00
N LEU A 234 20.45 5.88 8.88
CA LEU A 234 19.14 5.74 8.25
C LEU A 234 18.25 4.68 8.92
N ALA A 235 17.68 5.07 10.07
CA ALA A 235 16.43 4.61 10.71
C ALA A 235 16.52 3.65 11.92
N GLU A 236 15.93 4.08 13.04
CA GLU A 236 14.99 3.29 13.85
C GLU A 236 14.00 4.24 14.55
N GLY A 237 12.74 3.82 14.64
CA GLY A 237 11.66 4.50 15.34
C GLY A 237 11.25 3.74 16.59
N GLY A 238 11.21 4.42 17.74
CA GLY A 238 10.70 3.88 18.99
C GLY A 238 10.52 4.99 20.02
N ASN A 239 9.30 5.14 20.53
CA ASN A 239 8.87 6.16 21.49
C ASN A 239 9.74 6.21 22.75
N SER A 240 10.16 7.41 23.17
CA SER A 240 10.20 7.77 24.60
C SER A 240 10.16 9.29 24.78
N GLU A 241 9.34 9.70 25.74
CA GLU A 241 9.12 11.07 26.17
C GLU A 241 10.33 11.67 26.90
N MET A 242 10.30 13.00 27.00
CA MET A 242 11.32 13.90 27.55
C MET A 242 11.86 13.50 28.92
N ASN A 243 13.18 13.66 29.12
CA ASN A 243 13.70 14.52 30.20
C ASN A 243 15.18 14.87 30.03
N GLY A 244 15.56 15.96 30.70
CA GLY A 244 16.73 16.79 30.40
C GLY A 244 18.11 16.24 30.80
N SER A 245 19.10 16.87 30.16
CA SER A 245 20.44 17.23 30.67
C SER A 245 21.43 16.11 30.99
N SER A 246 22.39 15.87 30.07
CA SER A 246 23.83 16.03 30.36
C SER A 246 24.69 15.79 29.12
N ALA A 247 25.81 16.51 29.03
CA ALA A 247 26.78 16.44 27.96
C ALA A 247 27.64 15.15 28.04
N ILE A 248 27.45 14.24 27.07
CA ILE A 248 28.44 13.28 26.56
C ILE A 248 28.14 13.14 25.06
N GLY A 249 29.14 13.29 24.19
CA GLY A 249 29.01 13.39 22.73
C GLY A 249 28.48 12.12 22.05
N GLY A 250 27.18 11.85 22.20
CA GLY A 250 26.47 10.85 21.40
C GLY A 250 26.24 11.38 19.98
N ARG A 251 26.58 10.57 18.97
CA ARG A 251 26.17 10.80 17.57
C ARG A 251 24.66 11.03 17.53
N LYS A 252 24.21 12.24 17.22
CA LYS A 252 22.79 12.53 17.01
C LYS A 252 22.34 11.76 15.77
N GLN A 253 21.61 10.65 15.96
CA GLN A 253 21.01 9.91 14.86
C GLN A 253 20.14 10.85 14.01
N LYS A 254 20.46 10.96 12.72
CA LYS A 254 19.61 11.71 11.78
C LYS A 254 18.33 10.91 11.54
N ARG A 255 17.19 11.51 11.89
CA ARG A 255 15.87 10.90 11.70
C ARG A 255 15.51 10.90 10.22
N ALA A 256 14.86 9.83 9.75
CA ALA A 256 14.32 9.76 8.41
C ALA A 256 13.37 10.94 8.14
N PHE A 257 13.43 11.52 6.94
CA PHE A 257 12.53 12.60 6.57
C PHE A 257 11.09 12.07 6.53
N ARG A 258 10.20 12.74 7.27
CA ARG A 258 8.77 12.47 7.29
C ARG A 258 8.00 13.70 6.82
N GLY A 259 6.96 13.48 6.03
CA GLY A 259 6.12 14.54 5.50
C GLY A 259 4.87 14.01 4.84
N ASP A 260 4.13 14.90 4.19
CA ASP A 260 2.88 14.51 3.55
C ASP A 260 3.12 13.75 2.25
N ALA A 261 2.22 12.82 1.96
CA ALA A 261 2.18 12.07 0.72
C ALA A 261 0.75 11.98 0.19
N ASN A 262 0.61 11.88 -1.13
CA ASN A 262 -0.63 11.48 -1.78
C ASN A 262 -0.64 9.97 -1.89
N LYS A 263 -1.72 9.32 -1.48
CA LYS A 263 -1.95 7.89 -1.60
C LYS A 263 -3.17 7.64 -2.48
N CYS A 264 -3.14 6.60 -3.28
CA CYS A 264 -4.28 6.19 -4.10
C CYS A 264 -4.31 4.66 -4.20
N LEU A 265 -5.52 4.10 -4.17
CA LEU A 265 -5.78 2.69 -4.38
C LEU A 265 -6.30 2.46 -5.80
N LEU A 266 -5.83 1.37 -6.43
CA LEU A 266 -6.13 1.01 -7.81
C LEU A 266 -6.52 -0.45 -7.90
N LEU A 267 -7.48 -0.80 -8.75
CA LEU A 267 -7.75 -2.20 -9.06
C LEU A 267 -6.75 -2.65 -10.13
N THR A 268 -5.71 -3.39 -9.72
CA THR A 268 -4.63 -3.85 -10.61
C THR A 268 -4.97 -5.18 -11.25
N ARG A 269 -5.71 -6.04 -10.55
CA ARG A 269 -6.37 -7.23 -11.11
C ARG A 269 -7.75 -7.39 -10.50
N LEU A 270 -8.76 -7.52 -11.34
CA LEU A 270 -10.12 -7.79 -10.88
C LEU A 270 -10.33 -9.29 -10.61
N PRO A 271 -11.34 -9.67 -9.81
CA PRO A 271 -11.76 -11.06 -9.66
C PRO A 271 -12.85 -11.43 -10.67
N SER A 272 -12.97 -12.72 -11.05
CA SER A 272 -14.08 -13.19 -11.89
C SER A 272 -15.45 -13.02 -11.21
N ILE A 273 -15.47 -13.11 -9.88
CA ILE A 273 -16.63 -12.79 -9.05
C ILE A 273 -16.23 -11.63 -8.14
N LEU A 274 -16.89 -10.49 -8.29
CA LEU A 274 -16.65 -9.31 -7.46
C LEU A 274 -17.60 -9.33 -6.26
N CYS A 275 -17.04 -9.27 -5.05
CA CYS A 275 -17.79 -8.98 -3.84
C CYS A 275 -17.59 -7.51 -3.43
N LEU A 276 -18.68 -6.74 -3.35
CA LEU A 276 -18.68 -5.41 -2.73
C LEU A 276 -19.32 -5.50 -1.36
N HIS A 277 -18.58 -5.13 -0.32
CA HIS A 277 -19.05 -5.15 1.06
C HIS A 277 -19.43 -3.75 1.52
N VAL A 278 -20.72 -3.50 1.73
CA VAL A 278 -21.21 -2.23 2.25
C VAL A 278 -20.95 -2.19 3.75
N GLN A 279 -20.00 -1.34 4.18
CA GLN A 279 -19.67 -1.14 5.58
C GLN A 279 -20.80 -0.38 6.28
N ARG A 280 -21.81 -1.12 6.73
CA ARG A 280 -22.99 -0.51 7.38
C ARG A 280 -22.81 -0.23 8.86
N ARG A 281 -21.90 -0.93 9.54
CA ARG A 281 -21.65 -0.73 10.98
C ARG A 281 -20.51 0.25 11.16
N TYR A 282 -20.72 1.25 12.00
CA TYR A 282 -19.70 2.24 12.34
C TYR A 282 -19.78 2.54 13.83
N TYR A 283 -18.67 3.01 14.38
CA TYR A 283 -18.61 3.50 15.75
C TYR A 283 -18.97 4.99 15.73
N ASP A 284 -19.98 5.38 16.51
CA ASP A 284 -20.37 6.77 16.69
C ASP A 284 -19.68 7.35 17.93
N PRO A 285 -18.72 8.28 17.77
CA PRO A 285 -17.98 8.86 18.89
C PRO A 285 -18.84 9.80 19.75
N LEU A 286 -19.94 10.36 19.23
CA LEU A 286 -20.81 11.26 20.00
C LEU A 286 -21.65 10.47 21.01
N THR A 287 -22.15 9.30 20.60
CA THR A 287 -22.94 8.43 21.47
C THR A 287 -22.11 7.34 22.14
N ASN A 288 -20.82 7.22 21.79
CA ASN A 288 -19.90 6.18 22.25
C ASN A 288 -20.48 4.76 22.08
N ARG A 289 -21.12 4.50 20.93
CA ARG A 289 -21.83 3.25 20.64
C ARG A 289 -21.64 2.81 19.19
N MET A 290 -21.79 1.51 18.96
CA MET A 290 -21.90 0.97 17.61
C MET A 290 -23.28 1.30 17.02
N ALA A 291 -23.27 1.84 15.81
CA ALA A 291 -24.46 2.18 15.05
C ALA A 291 -24.47 1.45 13.70
N LYS A 292 -25.64 1.39 13.07
CA LYS A 292 -25.82 0.81 11.73
C LYS A 292 -26.50 1.82 10.83
N THR A 293 -25.87 2.14 9.70
CA THR A 293 -26.48 3.02 8.70
C THR A 293 -27.60 2.31 7.94
N ALA A 294 -28.77 2.95 7.94
CA ALA A 294 -29.92 2.59 7.12
C ALA A 294 -29.88 3.29 5.75
N GLN A 295 -28.79 3.99 5.43
CA GLN A 295 -28.67 4.66 4.13
C GLN A 295 -28.77 3.63 3.00
N HIS A 296 -29.68 3.88 2.06
CA HIS A 296 -29.78 3.09 0.85
C HIS A 296 -28.61 3.43 -0.07
N VAL A 297 -27.95 2.40 -0.60
CA VAL A 297 -26.90 2.52 -1.61
C VAL A 297 -27.51 2.00 -2.90
N ASP A 298 -27.70 2.87 -3.87
CA ASP A 298 -28.21 2.50 -5.19
C ASP A 298 -27.13 1.71 -5.94
N PHE A 299 -27.50 0.54 -6.46
CA PHE A 299 -26.61 -0.37 -7.16
C PHE A 299 -27.24 -0.80 -8.49
N PRO A 300 -26.46 -0.78 -9.59
CA PRO A 300 -26.98 -1.15 -10.90
C PRO A 300 -27.04 -2.67 -11.07
N GLU A 301 -27.83 -3.13 -12.04
CA GLU A 301 -27.83 -4.55 -12.42
C GLU A 301 -26.56 -4.94 -13.19
N VAL A 302 -25.97 -3.99 -13.92
CA VAL A 302 -24.69 -4.11 -14.62
C VAL A 302 -23.78 -2.97 -14.18
N LEU A 303 -22.60 -3.31 -13.68
CA LEU A 303 -21.59 -2.39 -13.17
C LEU A 303 -20.41 -2.33 -14.15
N ASP A 304 -19.94 -1.13 -14.48
CA ASP A 304 -18.71 -0.92 -15.26
C ASP A 304 -17.57 -0.52 -14.31
N LEU A 305 -16.50 -1.32 -14.30
CA LEU A 305 -15.32 -1.09 -13.47
C LEU A 305 -14.15 -0.41 -14.19
N SER A 306 -14.30 -0.12 -15.49
CA SER A 306 -13.20 0.39 -16.33
C SER A 306 -12.50 1.63 -15.75
N MET A 307 -13.25 2.52 -15.09
CA MET A 307 -12.71 3.76 -14.50
C MET A 307 -11.90 3.58 -13.21
N TYR A 308 -11.98 2.41 -12.57
CA TYR A 308 -11.31 2.15 -11.29
C TYR A 308 -10.07 1.27 -11.45
N CYS A 309 -9.79 0.83 -12.67
CA CYS A 309 -8.74 -0.14 -12.99
C CYS A 309 -7.47 0.53 -13.51
N ALA A 310 -6.31 0.08 -13.03
CA ALA A 310 -5.00 0.60 -13.45
C ALA A 310 -4.76 0.50 -14.98
N TYR A 311 -5.30 -0.55 -15.61
CA TYR A 311 -5.10 -0.84 -17.04
C TYR A 311 -6.35 -0.60 -17.90
N GLY A 312 -7.41 -0.02 -17.32
CA GLY A 312 -8.73 0.06 -17.96
C GLY A 312 -8.82 1.00 -19.17
N GLY A 313 -7.75 1.71 -19.54
CA GLY A 313 -7.75 2.72 -20.62
C GLY A 313 -8.60 3.96 -20.28
N GLY A 314 -9.17 4.02 -19.07
CA GLY A 314 -10.28 4.87 -18.70
C GLY A 314 -9.93 5.79 -17.56
N GLY A 315 -9.16 6.83 -17.85
CA GLY A 315 -9.35 8.07 -17.10
C GLY A 315 -8.80 8.14 -15.68
N MET A 316 -7.78 7.37 -15.30
CA MET A 316 -6.86 7.85 -14.24
C MET A 316 -5.93 8.98 -14.74
N GLY A 317 -6.02 9.31 -16.04
CA GLY A 317 -5.34 10.43 -16.70
C GLY A 317 -6.13 11.73 -16.83
N ARG A 318 -7.38 11.82 -16.32
CA ARG A 318 -8.19 13.06 -16.37
C ARG A 318 -8.46 13.71 -15.00
N THR A 319 -8.24 12.97 -13.92
CA THR A 319 -8.18 13.50 -12.54
C THR A 319 -6.72 13.54 -12.09
N SER A 320 -6.42 14.26 -11.01
CA SER A 320 -5.08 14.62 -10.47
C SER A 320 -4.07 13.47 -10.22
N SER A 321 -4.36 12.24 -10.63
CA SER A 321 -3.66 10.99 -10.37
C SER A 321 -2.84 10.46 -11.55
N SER A 322 -2.43 11.31 -12.50
CA SER A 322 -1.56 10.92 -13.64
C SER A 322 -0.25 10.22 -13.22
N TRP A 323 0.15 10.33 -11.95
CA TRP A 323 1.31 9.67 -11.37
C TRP A 323 1.05 8.21 -10.93
N ALA A 324 -0.21 7.82 -10.73
CA ALA A 324 -0.65 6.54 -10.17
C ALA A 324 -0.74 5.44 -11.25
N GLY A 325 0.36 5.16 -11.95
CA GLY A 325 0.44 4.04 -12.92
C GLY A 325 0.26 4.41 -14.39
N SER A 326 0.58 5.64 -14.79
CA SER A 326 0.67 5.97 -16.23
C SER A 326 1.89 5.27 -16.83
N THR A 327 1.64 4.23 -17.62
CA THR A 327 2.68 3.67 -18.48
C THR A 327 3.07 4.73 -19.50
N ASN A 328 4.37 4.95 -19.73
CA ASN A 328 4.94 5.84 -20.76
C ASN A 328 4.64 5.36 -22.21
N GLY A 329 3.47 4.77 -22.45
CA GLY A 329 2.99 4.45 -23.78
C GLY A 329 2.54 5.72 -24.48
N ARG A 330 3.35 6.20 -25.43
CA ARG A 330 2.95 7.12 -26.50
C ARG A 330 1.89 6.46 -27.40
N GLY A 331 0.70 6.18 -26.87
CA GLY A 331 -0.31 5.34 -27.51
C GLY A 331 -1.72 5.87 -27.34
N ARG A 332 -2.22 6.50 -28.42
CA ARG A 332 -3.64 6.76 -28.76
C ARG A 332 -4.47 7.57 -27.76
N MET A 333 -4.36 8.88 -27.88
CA MET A 333 -5.13 9.95 -27.21
C MET A 333 -6.66 9.97 -27.45
N ASP A 334 -7.30 8.90 -27.96
CA ASP A 334 -8.73 9.01 -28.37
C ASP A 334 -9.55 7.71 -28.28
N GLN A 335 -9.11 6.71 -27.53
CA GLN A 335 -9.91 5.50 -27.35
C GLN A 335 -10.57 5.48 -25.97
N LYS A 336 -11.90 5.52 -25.97
CA LYS A 336 -12.72 5.26 -24.78
C LYS A 336 -12.24 3.93 -24.18
N PRO A 337 -12.06 3.83 -22.86
CA PRO A 337 -11.77 2.56 -22.21
C PRO A 337 -12.73 1.47 -22.69
N ASN A 338 -12.18 0.28 -22.98
CA ASN A 338 -13.04 -0.89 -23.15
C ASN A 338 -13.79 -1.11 -21.82
N PRO A 339 -15.12 -1.16 -21.83
CA PRO A 339 -15.90 -1.31 -20.61
C PRO A 339 -15.56 -2.64 -19.95
N ILE A 340 -15.45 -2.66 -18.63
CA ILE A 340 -15.23 -3.88 -17.86
C ILE A 340 -16.51 -4.17 -17.09
N LEU A 341 -17.38 -4.98 -17.70
CA LEU A 341 -18.75 -5.15 -17.26
C LEU A 341 -18.90 -6.33 -16.30
N TYR A 342 -19.70 -6.10 -15.27
CA TYR A 342 -20.02 -7.05 -14.22
C TYR A 342 -21.53 -7.10 -14.02
N ARG A 343 -22.14 -8.28 -14.04
CA ARG A 343 -23.58 -8.49 -13.84
C ARG A 343 -23.86 -8.87 -12.40
N LEU A 344 -24.85 -8.23 -11.78
CA LEU A 344 -25.28 -8.56 -10.43
C LEU A 344 -25.96 -9.94 -10.39
N MET A 345 -25.47 -10.81 -9.51
CA MET A 345 -25.95 -12.18 -9.35
C MET A 345 -26.66 -12.40 -8.01
N SER A 346 -26.20 -11.75 -6.93
CA SER A 346 -26.88 -11.78 -5.64
C SER A 346 -26.63 -10.55 -4.79
N VAL A 347 -27.56 -10.30 -3.88
CA VAL A 347 -27.51 -9.23 -2.87
C VAL A 347 -27.85 -9.84 -1.52
N ILE A 348 -26.99 -9.64 -0.54
CA ILE A 348 -27.29 -9.96 0.86
C ILE A 348 -27.77 -8.68 1.53
N GLU A 349 -28.90 -8.74 2.24
CA GLU A 349 -29.43 -7.65 3.05
C GLU A 349 -29.42 -8.07 4.53
N HIS A 350 -28.83 -7.24 5.38
CA HIS A 350 -28.92 -7.42 6.83
C HIS A 350 -30.11 -6.60 7.35
N ARG A 351 -31.11 -7.25 7.96
CA ARG A 351 -32.25 -6.60 8.63
C ARG A 351 -32.09 -6.67 10.13
N GLY A 352 -31.95 -5.52 10.79
CA GLY A 352 -31.64 -5.46 12.21
C GLY A 352 -30.82 -4.23 12.56
N ASN A 353 -30.32 -4.18 13.79
CA ASN A 353 -29.52 -3.08 14.31
C ASN A 353 -28.01 -3.39 14.18
N ALA A 354 -27.16 -2.68 14.93
CA ALA A 354 -25.70 -2.88 14.90
C ALA A 354 -25.23 -4.18 15.58
N PHE A 355 -26.06 -4.77 16.44
CA PHE A 355 -25.73 -5.88 17.34
C PHE A 355 -26.37 -7.20 16.94
N SER A 356 -27.59 -7.16 16.40
CA SER A 356 -28.35 -8.34 16.00
C SER A 356 -29.21 -8.05 14.77
N GLY A 357 -29.62 -9.14 14.12
CA GLY A 357 -30.51 -9.08 12.98
C GLY A 357 -30.61 -10.41 12.26
N HIS A 358 -31.14 -10.33 11.05
CA HIS A 358 -31.39 -11.44 10.16
C HIS A 358 -30.85 -11.16 8.77
N TYR A 359 -30.42 -12.18 8.06
CA TYR A 359 -29.89 -12.04 6.70
C TYR A 359 -30.87 -12.59 5.67
N HIS A 360 -31.21 -11.73 4.72
CA HIS A 360 -31.96 -12.08 3.53
C HIS A 360 -31.04 -12.13 2.32
N THR A 361 -31.27 -13.07 1.41
CA THR A 361 -30.51 -13.16 0.16
C THR A 361 -31.45 -12.99 -1.02
N TYR A 362 -31.21 -11.96 -1.83
CA TYR A 362 -31.79 -11.80 -3.15
C TYR A 362 -30.83 -12.44 -4.14
N ARG A 363 -31.28 -13.40 -4.95
CA ARG A 363 -30.41 -14.05 -5.96
C ARG A 363 -31.10 -14.19 -7.29
N ARG A 364 -30.31 -14.13 -8.35
CA ARG A 364 -30.77 -14.40 -9.70
C ARG A 364 -31.04 -15.88 -9.89
N VAL A 365 -32.11 -16.19 -10.62
CA VAL A 365 -32.42 -17.54 -11.10
C VAL A 365 -31.89 -17.68 -12.52
N LEU A 366 -31.02 -18.66 -12.76
CA LEU A 366 -30.56 -19.01 -14.10
C LEU A 366 -31.70 -19.73 -14.81
N LYS A 367 -32.24 -19.13 -15.87
CA LYS A 367 -33.29 -19.76 -16.67
C LYS A 367 -32.69 -20.84 -17.54
N SER A 368 -33.28 -22.03 -17.54
CA SER A 368 -32.98 -23.02 -18.57
C SER A 368 -33.49 -22.55 -19.94
N LYS A 369 -32.96 -23.11 -21.04
CA LYS A 369 -33.44 -22.83 -22.41
C LYS A 369 -34.96 -23.08 -22.57
N GLU A 370 -35.54 -23.94 -21.73
CA GLU A 370 -36.96 -24.27 -21.72
C GLU A 370 -37.79 -23.25 -20.91
N GLU A 371 -37.28 -22.77 -19.78
CA GLU A 371 -37.96 -21.77 -18.95
C GLU A 371 -38.06 -20.40 -19.63
N VAL A 372 -37.11 -20.08 -20.52
CA VAL A 372 -37.19 -18.90 -21.40
C VAL A 372 -38.39 -19.02 -22.36
N ARG A 373 -38.71 -20.22 -22.86
CA ARG A 373 -39.86 -20.45 -23.76
C ARG A 373 -41.20 -20.28 -23.05
N TYR A 374 -41.29 -20.61 -21.76
CA TYR A 374 -42.53 -20.52 -20.97
C TYR A 374 -42.74 -19.16 -20.28
N GLY A 375 -41.91 -18.16 -20.57
CA GLY A 375 -42.21 -16.76 -20.23
C GLY A 375 -42.27 -16.44 -18.74
N ARG A 376 -41.48 -17.10 -17.88
CA ARG A 376 -41.32 -16.67 -16.48
C ARG A 376 -40.78 -15.24 -16.44
N LYS A 377 -41.54 -14.31 -15.86
CA LYS A 377 -41.27 -12.86 -15.87
C LYS A 377 -40.22 -12.39 -14.86
N ASN A 378 -40.00 -13.15 -13.78
CA ASN A 378 -39.15 -12.72 -12.66
C ASN A 378 -37.85 -13.53 -12.64
N ASP A 379 -36.73 -12.82 -12.76
CA ASP A 379 -35.37 -13.40 -12.80
C ASP A 379 -34.75 -13.46 -11.40
N TRP A 380 -35.48 -13.05 -10.36
CA TRP A 380 -34.98 -12.87 -9.01
C TRP A 380 -35.87 -13.57 -7.99
N VAL A 381 -35.22 -14.14 -6.98
CA VAL A 381 -35.87 -14.68 -5.79
C VAL A 381 -35.25 -14.07 -4.53
N LEU A 382 -36.09 -13.79 -3.55
CA LEU A 382 -35.71 -13.55 -2.17
C LEU A 382 -35.79 -14.86 -1.40
N VAL A 383 -34.69 -15.21 -0.76
CA VAL A 383 -34.54 -16.34 0.14
C VAL A 383 -34.32 -15.82 1.55
N SER A 384 -35.22 -16.21 2.47
CA SER A 384 -35.08 -15.99 3.90
C SER A 384 -35.29 -17.34 4.59
N ASP A 385 -34.18 -17.97 4.99
CA ASP A 385 -34.14 -19.32 5.52
C ASP A 385 -34.88 -20.33 4.63
N GLN A 386 -36.01 -20.85 5.10
CA GLN A 386 -36.83 -21.84 4.40
C GLN A 386 -37.81 -21.20 3.39
N SER A 387 -38.00 -19.88 3.44
CA SER A 387 -38.96 -19.16 2.60
C SER A 387 -38.30 -18.62 1.33
N VAL A 388 -38.95 -18.88 0.18
CA VAL A 388 -38.51 -18.42 -1.14
C VAL A 388 -39.65 -17.68 -1.82
N LYS A 389 -39.38 -16.44 -2.28
CA LYS A 389 -40.37 -15.59 -2.97
C LYS A 389 -39.77 -15.00 -4.24
N TYR A 390 -40.48 -15.10 -5.36
CA TYR A 390 -40.10 -14.44 -6.61
C TYR A 390 -40.33 -12.93 -6.54
N LEU A 391 -39.40 -12.16 -7.09
CA LEU A 391 -39.41 -10.70 -7.09
C LEU A 391 -39.06 -10.12 -8.46
N SER A 392 -39.47 -8.89 -8.69
CA SER A 392 -39.01 -8.07 -9.80
C SER A 392 -37.65 -7.41 -9.50
N TRP A 393 -36.90 -7.03 -10.53
CA TRP A 393 -35.68 -6.21 -10.36
C TRP A 393 -35.94 -4.92 -9.56
N GLY A 394 -37.09 -4.28 -9.80
CA GLY A 394 -37.48 -3.07 -9.09
C GLY A 394 -37.58 -3.25 -7.57
N GLU A 395 -37.94 -4.45 -7.10
CA GLU A 395 -37.94 -4.78 -5.66
C GLU A 395 -36.52 -5.06 -5.15
N VAL A 396 -35.71 -5.80 -5.91
CA VAL A 396 -34.33 -6.12 -5.54
C VAL A 396 -33.51 -4.86 -5.38
N ARG A 397 -33.55 -3.93 -6.36
CA ARG A 397 -32.75 -2.70 -6.34
C ARG A 397 -33.05 -1.77 -5.17
N ARG A 398 -34.20 -1.93 -4.49
CA ARG A 398 -34.59 -1.10 -3.34
C ARG A 398 -34.14 -1.66 -1.99
N CYS A 399 -33.57 -2.87 -1.95
CA CYS A 399 -33.12 -3.46 -0.69
C CYS A 399 -31.90 -2.71 -0.10
N GLN A 400 -31.68 -2.83 1.20
CA GLN A 400 -30.50 -2.28 1.86
C GLN A 400 -29.32 -3.23 1.75
N ALA A 401 -28.69 -3.24 0.58
CA ALA A 401 -27.55 -4.10 0.27
C ALA A 401 -26.46 -4.03 1.34
N TYR A 402 -26.11 -5.18 1.91
CA TYR A 402 -24.99 -5.38 2.82
C TYR A 402 -23.79 -5.98 2.07
N MET A 403 -24.01 -6.97 1.21
CA MET A 403 -23.01 -7.47 0.27
C MET A 403 -23.63 -7.61 -1.12
N LEU A 404 -22.87 -7.27 -2.16
CA LEU A 404 -23.27 -7.41 -3.56
C LEU A 404 -22.27 -8.34 -4.25
N PHE A 405 -22.78 -9.36 -4.94
CA PHE A 405 -21.95 -10.26 -5.74
C PHE A 405 -22.25 -10.04 -7.21
N TYR A 406 -21.20 -9.70 -7.96
CA TYR A 406 -21.25 -9.56 -9.40
C TYR A 406 -20.35 -10.58 -10.08
N GLU A 407 -20.74 -11.00 -11.29
CA GLU A 407 -19.98 -11.90 -12.15
C GLU A 407 -19.52 -11.13 -13.40
N ALA A 408 -18.26 -11.32 -13.82
CA ALA A 408 -17.74 -10.71 -15.04
C ALA A 408 -18.48 -11.20 -16.30
N ILE A 409 -18.77 -10.31 -17.25
CA ILE A 409 -19.50 -10.60 -18.50
C ILE A 409 -18.54 -10.83 -19.66
#